data_AF-A0A225AUM6-F1
#
_entry.id   AF-A0A225AUM6-F1
#
_cell.length_a   1.000
_cell.length_b   1.000
_cell.length_c   1.000
_cell.angle_alpha   90.00
_cell.angle_beta   90.00
_cell.angle_gamma   90.00
#
_symmetry.space_group_name_H-M   'P 1'
#
loop_
_entity.id
_entity.type
_entity.pdbx_description
1 polymer ?
#
loop_
_entity_poly.entity_id
_entity_poly.type
_entity_poly.pdbx_seq_one_letter_code
_entity_poly.pdbx_strand_id
1 'polypeptide(L)'
;MHVLIAGGSGQTGGLVIDNLVSQGHTITALVRNPASVPNRAGLKLIQGTPVNMNDIKKALDTPRKPDAVIITLAHAKGAVFDNGALFLTHVTNNFVSAVRSVDTSIKIIYMSAFGVGDSFPGLNFLMRGAVKATPMATKFADHKGAEDALKSAADISFVVVRPAMLTNGKEDTVVSLGEKGEKASFMPSISRASVARYMVDIAQNNKWDGKATVIANGK
;
A
#
# COMPACT_ATOMS: atom_id res chain seq x y z
N MET A 1 -3.23 11.90 13.81
CA MET A 1 -2.70 12.25 12.48
C MET A 1 -3.84 12.54 11.49
N HIS A 2 -3.53 13.11 10.34
CA HIS A 2 -4.36 13.12 9.15
C HIS A 2 -3.74 12.21 8.09
N VAL A 3 -4.51 11.26 7.53
CA VAL A 3 -4.00 10.27 6.58
C VAL A 3 -4.83 10.29 5.29
N LEU A 4 -4.15 10.35 4.14
CA LEU A 4 -4.78 10.12 2.84
C LEU A 4 -4.72 8.63 2.49
N ILE A 5 -5.83 8.04 2.09
CA ILE A 5 -5.90 6.63 1.67
C ILE A 5 -6.28 6.53 0.19
N ALA A 6 -5.46 5.81 -0.57
CA ALA A 6 -5.82 5.29 -1.88
C ALA A 6 -6.14 3.79 -1.76
N GLY A 7 -7.33 3.40 -2.22
CA GLY A 7 -7.82 2.01 -2.07
C GLY A 7 -8.69 1.77 -0.83
N GLY A 8 -9.26 2.83 -0.23
CA GLY A 8 -10.10 2.74 0.97
C GLY A 8 -11.37 1.90 0.81
N SER A 9 -11.86 1.66 -0.40
CA SER A 9 -12.98 0.75 -0.67
C SER A 9 -12.57 -0.73 -0.82
N GLY A 10 -11.28 -1.03 -0.76
CA GLY A 10 -10.76 -2.40 -0.83
C GLY A 10 -10.83 -3.15 0.51
N GLN A 11 -10.66 -4.47 0.46
CA GLN A 11 -10.75 -5.34 1.65
C GLN A 11 -9.75 -4.94 2.75
N THR A 12 -8.51 -4.58 2.40
CA THR A 12 -7.53 -4.10 3.38
C THR A 12 -7.72 -2.62 3.69
N GLY A 13 -8.02 -1.79 2.67
CA GLY A 13 -8.19 -0.34 2.86
C GLY A 13 -9.34 0.03 3.80
N GLY A 14 -10.45 -0.72 3.76
CA GLY A 14 -11.54 -0.55 4.72
C GLY A 14 -11.10 -0.81 6.17
N LEU A 15 -10.28 -1.85 6.38
CA LEU A 15 -9.73 -2.17 7.70
C LEU A 15 -8.70 -1.12 8.17
N VAL A 16 -7.93 -0.53 7.24
CA VAL A 16 -7.06 0.62 7.54
C VAL A 16 -7.90 1.80 8.03
N ILE A 17 -9.00 2.10 7.33
CA ILE A 17 -9.93 3.16 7.75
C ILE A 17 -10.47 2.87 9.16
N ASP A 18 -10.95 1.64 9.42
CA ASP A 18 -11.47 1.26 10.74
C ASP A 18 -10.42 1.45 11.84
N ASN A 19 -9.19 1.00 11.59
CA ASN A 19 -8.10 1.10 12.55
C ASN A 19 -7.71 2.56 12.83
N LEU A 20 -7.63 3.42 11.82
CA LEU A 20 -7.35 4.85 11.97
C LEU A 20 -8.46 5.57 12.76
N VAL A 21 -9.73 5.28 12.45
CA VAL A 21 -10.88 5.87 13.18
C VAL A 21 -10.85 5.44 14.65
N SER A 22 -10.57 4.17 14.94
CA SER A 22 -10.47 3.69 16.33
C SER A 22 -9.36 4.37 17.15
N GLN A 23 -8.35 4.91 16.48
CA GLN A 23 -7.24 5.66 17.11
C GLN A 23 -7.48 7.17 17.13
N GLY A 24 -8.68 7.63 16.78
CA GLY A 24 -9.04 9.06 16.77
C GLY A 24 -8.31 9.86 15.67
N HIS A 25 -7.81 9.19 14.63
CA HIS A 25 -7.20 9.87 13.50
C HIS A 25 -8.24 10.36 12.50
N THR A 26 -7.86 11.35 11.69
CA THR A 26 -8.69 11.88 10.61
C THR A 26 -8.21 11.35 9.27
N ILE A 27 -9.12 11.17 8.33
CA ILE A 27 -8.85 10.42 7.11
C ILE A 27 -9.47 11.16 5.93
N THR A 28 -8.71 11.25 4.85
CA THR A 28 -9.26 11.52 3.52
C THR A 28 -9.11 10.25 2.70
N ALA A 29 -10.18 9.76 2.09
CA ALA A 29 -10.12 8.59 1.21
C ALA A 29 -10.46 9.01 -0.22
N LEU A 30 -9.52 8.81 -1.14
CA LEU A 30 -9.74 8.97 -2.58
C LEU A 30 -10.37 7.69 -3.14
N VAL A 31 -11.64 7.77 -3.53
CA VAL A 31 -12.44 6.62 -3.94
C VAL A 31 -13.24 6.91 -5.20
N ARG A 32 -13.35 5.90 -6.08
CA ARG A 32 -14.11 6.04 -7.34
C ARG A 32 -15.61 6.17 -7.12
N ASN A 33 -16.14 5.42 -6.16
CA ASN A 33 -17.55 5.43 -5.78
C ASN A 33 -17.67 5.61 -4.26
N PRO A 34 -17.94 6.83 -3.76
CA PRO A 34 -18.10 7.09 -2.33
C PRO A 34 -19.17 6.23 -1.65
N ALA A 35 -20.24 5.86 -2.35
CA ALA A 35 -21.31 5.02 -1.78
C ALA A 35 -20.86 3.60 -1.41
N SER A 36 -19.69 3.15 -1.92
CA SER A 36 -19.09 1.87 -1.56
C SER A 36 -18.36 1.87 -0.22
N VAL A 37 -18.19 3.03 0.41
CA VAL A 37 -17.48 3.16 1.69
C VAL A 37 -18.45 3.66 2.77
N PRO A 38 -18.67 2.87 3.83
CA PRO A 38 -19.50 3.31 4.95
C PRO A 38 -18.97 4.60 5.58
N ASN A 39 -19.88 5.53 5.86
CA ASN A 39 -19.52 6.77 6.52
C ASN A 39 -19.02 6.51 7.95
N ARG A 40 -18.02 7.28 8.39
CA ARG A 40 -17.44 7.20 9.74
C ARG A 40 -17.10 8.59 10.23
N ALA A 41 -17.15 8.79 11.54
CA ALA A 41 -16.64 10.03 12.13
C ALA A 41 -15.14 10.19 11.79
N GLY A 42 -14.74 11.38 11.35
CA GLY A 42 -13.36 11.67 10.95
C GLY A 42 -12.94 11.19 9.55
N LEU A 43 -13.84 10.54 8.79
CA LEU A 43 -13.60 10.13 7.41
C LEU A 43 -14.21 11.11 6.42
N LYS A 44 -13.39 11.67 5.54
CA LYS A 44 -13.82 12.46 4.38
C LYS A 44 -13.61 11.68 3.10
N LEU A 45 -14.66 11.50 2.32
CA LEU A 45 -14.59 10.84 1.02
C LEU A 45 -14.41 11.88 -0.08
N ILE A 46 -13.40 11.66 -0.95
CA ILE A 46 -13.21 12.42 -2.17
C ILE A 46 -13.48 11.49 -3.34
N GLN A 47 -14.50 11.82 -4.13
CA GLN A 47 -14.77 11.11 -5.36
C GLN A 47 -13.68 11.45 -6.39
N GLY A 48 -13.02 10.42 -6.92
CA GLY A 48 -12.00 10.57 -7.94
C GLY A 48 -11.22 9.29 -8.20
N THR A 49 -10.17 9.40 -9.00
CA THR A 49 -9.30 8.27 -9.37
C THR A 49 -7.82 8.62 -9.16
N PRO A 50 -7.00 7.69 -8.64
CA PRO A 50 -5.57 7.93 -8.48
C PRO A 50 -4.79 7.94 -9.83
N VAL A 51 -5.48 7.69 -10.93
CA VAL A 51 -4.94 7.91 -12.29
C VAL A 51 -4.95 9.42 -12.64
N ASN A 52 -5.86 10.19 -12.04
CA ASN A 52 -5.97 11.62 -12.31
C ASN A 52 -5.17 12.42 -11.28
N MET A 53 -4.16 13.14 -11.75
CA MET A 53 -3.29 13.98 -10.93
C MET A 53 -4.07 15.04 -10.13
N ASN A 54 -5.12 15.64 -10.72
CA ASN A 54 -5.90 16.68 -10.05
C ASN A 54 -6.73 16.09 -8.89
N ASP A 55 -7.22 14.87 -9.04
CA ASP A 55 -7.95 14.18 -7.97
C ASP A 55 -7.01 13.86 -6.79
N ILE A 56 -5.77 13.44 -7.07
CA ILE A 56 -4.75 13.24 -6.04
C ILE A 56 -4.42 14.54 -5.32
N LYS A 57 -4.14 15.63 -6.05
CA LYS A 57 -3.82 16.93 -5.46
C LYS A 57 -4.96 17.45 -4.59
N LYS A 58 -6.20 17.38 -5.09
CA LYS A 58 -7.40 17.73 -4.32
C LYS A 58 -7.49 16.91 -3.02
N ALA A 59 -7.20 15.61 -3.08
CA ALA A 59 -7.22 14.76 -1.90
C ALA A 59 -6.07 15.06 -0.92
N LEU A 60 -4.88 15.41 -1.41
CA LEU A 60 -3.74 15.86 -0.59
C LEU A 60 -4.03 17.18 0.12
N ASP A 61 -4.80 18.09 -0.49
CA ASP A 61 -5.12 19.39 0.12
C ASP A 61 -6.35 19.33 1.05
N THR A 62 -6.98 18.16 1.21
CA THR A 62 -8.28 18.04 1.88
C THR A 62 -8.22 17.15 3.12
N PRO A 63 -8.83 17.55 4.26
CA PRO A 63 -9.19 18.92 4.64
C PRO A 63 -7.96 19.77 5.00
N ARG A 64 -6.80 19.12 5.12
CA ARG A 64 -5.46 19.69 5.29
C ARG A 64 -4.46 18.70 4.71
N LYS A 65 -3.20 19.10 4.54
CA LYS A 65 -2.13 18.20 4.13
C LYS A 65 -2.05 16.98 5.07
N PRO A 66 -2.03 15.74 4.55
CA PRO A 66 -1.88 14.56 5.38
C PRO A 66 -0.45 14.43 5.88
N ASP A 67 -0.31 13.82 7.05
CA ASP A 67 0.99 13.42 7.59
C ASP A 67 1.53 12.21 6.81
N ALA A 68 0.63 11.38 6.25
CA ALA A 68 0.98 10.20 5.47
C ALA A 68 -0.06 9.85 4.40
N VAL A 69 0.40 9.20 3.32
CA VAL A 69 -0.43 8.54 2.31
C VAL A 69 -0.31 7.03 2.46
N ILE A 70 -1.43 6.32 2.59
CA ILE A 70 -1.50 4.86 2.59
C ILE A 70 -2.12 4.37 1.28
N ILE A 71 -1.39 3.55 0.53
CA ILE A 71 -1.83 2.98 -0.75
C ILE A 71 -2.04 1.47 -0.57
N THR A 72 -3.30 1.04 -0.69
CA THR A 72 -3.72 -0.38 -0.60
C THR A 72 -4.35 -0.90 -1.90
N LEU A 73 -4.03 -0.23 -3.01
CA LEU A 73 -4.57 -0.57 -4.33
C LEU A 73 -4.06 -1.92 -4.82
N ALA A 74 -4.91 -2.61 -5.58
CA ALA A 74 -4.56 -3.84 -6.27
C ALA A 74 -4.38 -3.57 -7.77
N HIS A 75 -3.62 -4.44 -8.44
CA HIS A 75 -3.44 -4.41 -9.88
C HIS A 75 -4.78 -4.38 -10.63
N ALA A 76 -4.93 -3.44 -11.56
CA ALA A 76 -6.07 -3.36 -12.46
C ALA A 76 -5.73 -4.04 -13.80
N LYS A 77 -6.42 -5.16 -14.09
CA LYS A 77 -6.17 -5.95 -15.30
C LYS A 77 -6.43 -5.10 -16.56
N GLY A 78 -5.48 -5.12 -17.49
CA GLY A 78 -5.61 -4.49 -18.82
C GLY A 78 -5.40 -2.98 -18.85
N ALA A 79 -5.14 -2.35 -17.70
CA ALA A 79 -4.79 -0.93 -17.65
C ALA A 79 -3.29 -0.75 -17.98
N VAL A 80 -3.04 -0.11 -19.12
CA VAL A 80 -1.70 0.26 -19.61
C VAL A 80 -1.73 1.73 -19.96
N PHE A 81 -0.73 2.47 -19.49
CA PHE A 81 -0.60 3.91 -19.66
C PHE A 81 0.59 4.23 -20.57
N ASP A 82 0.84 5.52 -20.77
CA ASP A 82 1.98 6.02 -21.55
C ASP A 82 3.28 5.33 -21.12
N ASN A 83 4.14 5.03 -22.10
CA ASN A 83 5.39 4.28 -21.95
C ASN A 83 5.23 2.82 -21.48
N GLY A 84 4.02 2.26 -21.58
CA GLY A 84 3.74 0.87 -21.19
C GLY A 84 3.62 0.65 -19.69
N ALA A 85 3.49 1.72 -18.90
CA ALA A 85 3.35 1.62 -17.46
C ALA A 85 2.05 0.89 -17.08
N LEU A 86 2.16 -0.08 -16.17
CA LEU A 86 1.01 -0.77 -15.59
C LEU A 86 0.33 0.11 -14.51
N PHE A 87 -0.87 -0.28 -14.08
CA PHE A 87 -1.72 0.53 -13.21
C PHE A 87 -1.07 0.99 -11.90
N LEU A 88 -0.53 0.08 -11.10
CA LEU A 88 0.07 0.45 -9.81
C LEU A 88 1.33 1.28 -10.02
N THR A 89 2.13 0.95 -11.04
CA THR A 89 3.31 1.73 -11.41
C THR A 89 2.95 3.17 -11.75
N HIS A 90 1.94 3.35 -12.62
CA HIS A 90 1.46 4.68 -13.02
C HIS A 90 0.90 5.47 -11.83
N VAL A 91 0.03 4.85 -11.03
CA VAL A 91 -0.57 5.50 -9.85
C VAL A 91 0.48 5.91 -8.83
N THR A 92 1.46 5.05 -8.56
CA THR A 92 2.52 5.37 -7.60
C THR A 92 3.41 6.51 -8.10
N ASN A 93 3.73 6.55 -9.39
CA ASN A 93 4.41 7.70 -10.00
C ASN A 93 3.61 9.01 -9.84
N ASN A 94 2.28 8.94 -9.99
CA ASN A 94 1.42 10.09 -9.78
C ASN A 94 1.45 10.57 -8.32
N PHE A 95 1.36 9.65 -7.35
CA PHE A 95 1.48 10.01 -5.93
C PHE A 95 2.84 10.61 -5.58
N VAL A 96 3.94 10.03 -6.06
CA VAL A 96 5.30 10.58 -5.87
C VAL A 96 5.37 12.00 -6.43
N SER A 97 4.89 12.22 -7.65
CA SER A 97 4.92 13.53 -8.31
C SER A 97 4.02 14.55 -7.59
N ALA A 98 2.84 14.12 -7.15
CA ALA A 98 1.89 14.97 -6.43
C ALA A 98 2.46 15.40 -5.08
N VAL A 99 2.96 14.45 -4.29
CA VAL A 99 3.60 14.69 -2.99
C VAL A 99 4.78 15.65 -3.15
N ARG A 100 5.67 15.39 -4.13
CA ARG A 100 6.81 16.27 -4.43
C ARG A 100 6.37 17.71 -4.72
N SER A 101 5.25 17.89 -5.41
CA SER A 101 4.74 19.22 -5.76
C SER A 101 4.02 19.95 -4.61
N VAL A 102 3.60 19.24 -3.56
CA VAL A 102 2.79 19.79 -2.46
C VAL A 102 3.59 19.92 -1.18
N ASP A 103 4.25 18.84 -0.75
CA ASP A 103 5.03 18.74 0.49
C ASP A 103 5.79 17.41 0.53
N THR A 104 7.12 17.44 0.46
CA THR A 104 7.97 16.22 0.48
C THR A 104 8.07 15.57 1.86
N SER A 105 7.59 16.21 2.93
CA SER A 105 7.55 15.60 4.28
C SER A 105 6.47 14.53 4.42
N ILE A 106 5.51 14.47 3.49
CA ILE A 106 4.42 13.48 3.51
C ILE A 106 4.98 12.10 3.20
N LYS A 107 4.85 11.19 4.16
CA LYS A 107 5.32 9.80 4.05
C LYS A 107 4.37 8.96 3.19
N ILE A 108 4.90 8.16 2.25
CA ILE A 108 4.11 7.21 1.45
C ILE A 108 4.29 5.78 1.95
N ILE A 109 3.21 5.13 2.41
CA ILE A 109 3.19 3.73 2.81
C ILE A 109 2.45 2.92 1.75
N TYR A 110 3.16 2.03 1.07
CA TYR A 110 2.63 1.25 -0.04
C TYR A 110 2.50 -0.23 0.30
N MET A 111 1.32 -0.79 0.10
CA MET A 111 1.09 -2.23 0.22
C MET A 111 1.46 -2.93 -1.09
N SER A 112 2.60 -3.62 -1.06
CA SER A 112 3.08 -4.52 -2.11
C SER A 112 2.69 -5.98 -1.79
N ALA A 113 3.56 -6.94 -2.12
CA ALA A 113 3.41 -8.36 -1.77
C ALA A 113 4.76 -9.03 -1.58
N PHE A 114 4.82 -10.03 -0.69
CA PHE A 114 6.00 -10.88 -0.56
C PHE A 114 6.25 -11.67 -1.84
N GLY A 115 7.47 -11.63 -2.33
CA GLY A 115 7.90 -12.22 -3.60
C GLY A 115 7.98 -11.21 -4.75
N VAL A 116 7.66 -9.94 -4.51
CA VAL A 116 7.89 -8.85 -5.47
C VAL A 116 9.37 -8.45 -5.47
N GLY A 117 9.92 -8.22 -6.67
CA GLY A 117 11.27 -7.67 -6.86
C GLY A 117 12.37 -8.48 -6.15
N ASP A 118 13.17 -7.79 -5.35
CA ASP A 118 14.28 -8.37 -4.59
C ASP A 118 13.86 -9.33 -3.45
N SER A 119 12.56 -9.45 -3.14
CA SER A 119 12.03 -10.47 -2.23
C SER A 119 11.63 -11.78 -2.93
N PHE A 120 11.67 -11.84 -4.27
CA PHE A 120 11.38 -13.07 -5.03
C PHE A 120 12.27 -14.26 -4.62
N PRO A 121 13.59 -14.08 -4.36
CA PRO A 121 14.43 -15.15 -3.86
C PRO A 121 14.09 -15.63 -2.43
N GLY A 122 13.28 -14.88 -1.68
CA GLY A 122 12.78 -15.31 -0.36
C GLY A 122 11.63 -16.34 -0.45
N LEU A 123 10.96 -16.45 -1.61
CA LEU A 123 9.92 -17.45 -1.82
C LEU A 123 10.52 -18.87 -1.87
N ASN A 124 9.79 -19.88 -1.39
CA ASN A 124 10.14 -21.28 -1.66
C ASN A 124 9.89 -21.64 -3.14
N PHE A 125 10.38 -22.81 -3.59
CA PHE A 125 10.29 -23.22 -4.99
C PHE A 125 8.84 -23.33 -5.51
N LEU A 126 7.91 -23.79 -4.67
CA LEU A 126 6.49 -23.94 -5.00
C LEU A 126 5.84 -22.57 -5.27
N MET A 127 6.07 -21.62 -4.37
CA MET A 127 5.57 -20.25 -4.49
C MET A 127 6.19 -19.52 -5.68
N ARG A 128 7.50 -19.71 -5.95
CA ARG A 128 8.14 -19.17 -7.16
C ARG A 128 7.50 -19.73 -8.43
N GLY A 129 7.22 -21.04 -8.45
CA GLY A 129 6.51 -21.69 -9.55
C GLY A 129 5.14 -21.06 -9.78
N ALA A 130 4.35 -20.90 -8.72
CA ALA A 130 3.03 -20.27 -8.80
C ALA A 130 3.07 -18.82 -9.30
N VAL A 131 4.02 -18.01 -8.84
CA VAL A 131 4.18 -16.62 -9.32
C VAL A 131 4.51 -16.60 -10.82
N LYS A 132 5.41 -17.47 -11.29
CA LYS A 132 5.85 -17.50 -12.69
C LYS A 132 4.81 -18.10 -13.65
N ALA A 133 4.08 -19.12 -13.21
CA ALA A 133 3.20 -19.91 -14.08
C ALA A 133 1.74 -19.41 -14.12
N THR A 134 1.38 -18.39 -13.35
CA THR A 134 0.00 -17.90 -13.24
C THR A 134 -0.09 -16.40 -13.58
N PRO A 135 -1.30 -15.82 -13.71
CA PRO A 135 -1.48 -14.37 -13.88
C PRO A 135 -0.91 -13.51 -12.73
N MET A 136 -0.36 -14.13 -11.67
CA MET A 136 0.40 -13.42 -10.64
C MET A 136 1.64 -12.73 -11.21
N ALA A 137 2.28 -13.26 -12.25
CA ALA A 137 3.47 -12.66 -12.86
C ALA A 137 3.25 -11.18 -13.21
N THR A 138 2.15 -10.86 -13.90
CA THR A 138 1.80 -9.48 -14.28
C THR A 138 1.50 -8.61 -13.05
N LYS A 139 0.80 -9.16 -12.05
CA LYS A 139 0.50 -8.42 -10.80
C LYS A 139 1.78 -8.07 -10.04
N PHE A 140 2.70 -9.03 -9.95
CA PHE A 140 3.98 -8.86 -9.27
C PHE A 140 4.90 -7.91 -10.05
N ALA A 141 4.86 -7.93 -11.38
CA ALA A 141 5.56 -6.96 -12.22
C ALA A 141 5.04 -5.53 -11.99
N ASP A 142 3.72 -5.34 -11.87
CA ASP A 142 3.14 -4.02 -11.59
C ASP A 142 3.50 -3.53 -10.19
N HIS A 143 3.42 -4.40 -9.17
CA HIS A 143 3.92 -4.06 -7.83
C HIS A 143 5.42 -3.73 -7.86
N LYS A 144 6.23 -4.45 -8.63
CA LYS A 144 7.67 -4.16 -8.78
C LYS A 144 7.89 -2.75 -9.35
N GLY A 145 7.17 -2.39 -10.41
CA GLY A 145 7.28 -1.04 -10.99
C GLY A 145 6.88 0.07 -10.02
N ALA A 146 5.84 -0.16 -9.19
CA ALA A 146 5.48 0.75 -8.11
C ALA A 146 6.56 0.84 -7.01
N GLU A 147 7.18 -0.28 -6.62
CA GLU A 147 8.29 -0.26 -5.67
C GLU A 147 9.51 0.47 -6.23
N ASP A 148 9.85 0.25 -7.50
CA ASP A 148 10.96 0.94 -8.17
C ASP A 148 10.70 2.45 -8.24
N ALA A 149 9.47 2.87 -8.54
CA ALA A 149 9.07 4.27 -8.53
C ALA A 149 9.33 4.93 -7.17
N LEU A 150 8.92 4.29 -6.07
CA LEU A 150 9.17 4.79 -4.71
C LEU A 150 10.68 4.82 -4.40
N LYS A 151 11.40 3.73 -4.67
CA LYS A 151 12.84 3.62 -4.41
C LYS A 151 13.67 4.64 -5.21
N SER A 152 13.21 5.04 -6.40
CA SER A 152 13.86 6.05 -7.23
C SER A 152 13.63 7.49 -6.74
N ALA A 153 12.61 7.72 -5.91
CA ALA A 153 12.26 9.02 -5.35
C ALA A 153 12.97 9.25 -4.01
N ALA A 154 14.29 9.45 -4.05
CA ALA A 154 15.13 9.60 -2.86
C ALA A 154 14.75 10.79 -1.96
N ASP A 155 14.01 11.77 -2.49
CA ASP A 155 13.51 12.96 -1.80
C ASP A 155 12.19 12.74 -1.04
N ILE A 156 11.55 11.57 -1.20
CA ILE A 156 10.26 11.24 -0.58
C ILE A 156 10.45 10.11 0.43
N SER A 157 10.02 10.33 1.68
CA SER A 157 9.98 9.24 2.67
C SER A 157 8.92 8.21 2.27
N PHE A 158 9.30 6.95 2.19
CA PHE A 158 8.39 5.87 1.88
C PHE A 158 8.64 4.62 2.73
N VAL A 159 7.63 3.75 2.82
CA VAL A 159 7.79 2.38 3.29
C VAL A 159 7.03 1.43 2.37
N VAL A 160 7.72 0.40 1.89
CA VAL A 160 7.09 -0.69 1.14
C VAL A 160 6.75 -1.83 2.10
N VAL A 161 5.47 -2.07 2.34
CA VAL A 161 4.99 -3.20 3.13
C VAL A 161 4.71 -4.37 2.19
N ARG A 162 5.33 -5.53 2.41
CA ARG A 162 5.18 -6.75 1.60
C ARG A 162 4.50 -7.85 2.44
N PRO A 163 3.16 -7.85 2.52
CA PRO A 163 2.44 -8.93 3.19
C PRO A 163 2.78 -10.29 2.58
N ALA A 164 2.91 -11.30 3.44
CA ALA A 164 2.82 -12.69 3.05
C ALA A 164 1.40 -13.04 2.54
N MET A 165 1.08 -14.33 2.39
CA MET A 165 -0.22 -14.74 1.84
C MET A 165 -1.39 -14.16 2.65
N LEU A 166 -2.21 -13.32 2.01
CA LEU A 166 -3.32 -12.62 2.66
C LEU A 166 -4.46 -13.58 3.03
N THR A 167 -4.91 -13.51 4.28
CA THR A 167 -6.08 -14.22 4.79
C THR A 167 -7.13 -13.23 5.32
N ASN A 168 -8.34 -13.74 5.61
CA ASN A 168 -9.42 -12.97 6.24
C ASN A 168 -9.59 -13.33 7.72
N GLY A 169 -8.51 -13.82 8.36
CA GLY A 169 -8.51 -14.09 9.79
C GLY A 169 -8.61 -12.82 10.65
N LYS A 170 -8.67 -13.00 11.97
CA LYS A 170 -8.62 -11.90 12.94
C LYS A 170 -7.24 -11.22 12.93
N GLU A 171 -7.18 -10.04 13.51
CA GLU A 171 -5.91 -9.41 13.85
C GLU A 171 -5.13 -10.32 14.80
N ASP A 172 -3.84 -10.44 14.54
CA ASP A 172 -2.86 -11.21 15.31
C ASP A 172 -1.49 -10.52 15.22
N THR A 173 -0.54 -10.98 16.02
CA THR A 173 0.82 -10.45 16.14
C THR A 173 1.51 -10.43 14.78
N VAL A 174 2.09 -9.29 14.40
CA VAL A 174 2.84 -9.12 13.15
C VAL A 174 4.33 -9.21 13.41
N VAL A 175 4.99 -10.10 12.67
CA VAL A 175 6.45 -10.22 12.65
C VAL A 175 7.01 -9.71 11.34
N SER A 176 8.14 -8.99 11.43
CA SER A 176 8.91 -8.59 10.27
C SER A 176 9.95 -9.65 9.94
N LEU A 177 9.95 -10.13 8.70
CA LEU A 177 10.81 -11.19 8.19
C LEU A 177 12.06 -10.66 7.47
N GLY A 178 12.33 -9.35 7.57
CA GLY A 178 13.41 -8.66 6.85
C GLY A 178 12.91 -7.95 5.60
N GLU A 179 13.82 -7.39 4.80
CA GLU A 179 13.46 -6.72 3.55
C GLU A 179 13.08 -7.73 2.45
N LYS A 180 13.74 -8.91 2.48
CA LYS A 180 13.60 -9.93 1.42
C LYS A 180 12.88 -11.19 1.90
N GLY A 181 12.48 -11.25 3.16
CA GLY A 181 11.74 -12.38 3.73
C GLY A 181 12.62 -13.58 4.05
N GLU A 182 13.88 -13.34 4.42
CA GLU A 182 14.90 -14.36 4.69
C GLU A 182 14.49 -15.33 5.82
N LYS A 183 13.59 -14.89 6.70
CA LYS A 183 13.07 -15.67 7.84
C LYS A 183 11.68 -16.28 7.58
N ALA A 184 11.22 -16.27 6.33
CA ALA A 184 9.89 -16.79 6.00
C ALA A 184 9.78 -18.30 6.24
N SER A 185 8.66 -18.70 6.85
CA SER A 185 8.29 -20.12 6.94
C SER A 185 7.89 -20.68 5.58
N PHE A 186 7.60 -21.99 5.50
CA PHE A 186 7.25 -22.62 4.22
C PHE A 186 5.99 -22.03 3.59
N MET A 187 4.95 -21.70 4.37
CA MET A 187 3.72 -21.08 3.87
C MET A 187 3.33 -19.89 4.77
N PRO A 188 4.06 -18.76 4.67
CA PRO A 188 3.83 -17.62 5.53
C PRO A 188 2.51 -16.95 5.13
N SER A 189 1.74 -16.53 6.12
CA SER A 189 0.45 -15.89 5.89
C SER A 189 0.24 -14.73 6.85
N ILE A 190 -0.65 -13.82 6.48
CA ILE A 190 -1.02 -12.69 7.32
C ILE A 190 -2.47 -12.31 7.08
N SER A 191 -3.22 -11.96 8.14
CA SER A 191 -4.57 -11.45 8.00
C SER A 191 -4.57 -10.01 7.48
N ARG A 192 -5.58 -9.65 6.69
CA ARG A 192 -5.75 -8.25 6.24
C ARG A 192 -5.92 -7.29 7.41
N ALA A 193 -6.50 -7.74 8.52
CA ALA A 193 -6.61 -6.95 9.75
C ALA A 193 -5.24 -6.63 10.34
N SER A 194 -4.35 -7.63 10.44
CA SER A 194 -2.97 -7.44 10.86
C SER A 194 -2.17 -6.53 9.92
N VAL A 195 -2.35 -6.66 8.61
CA VAL A 195 -1.73 -5.74 7.63
C VAL A 195 -2.20 -4.31 7.87
N ALA A 196 -3.51 -4.10 8.03
CA ALA A 196 -4.08 -2.78 8.27
C ALA A 196 -3.51 -2.13 9.54
N ARG A 197 -3.51 -2.85 10.66
CA ARG A 197 -2.90 -2.40 11.93
C ARG A 197 -1.44 -2.02 11.73
N TYR A 198 -0.66 -2.87 11.07
CA TYR A 198 0.76 -2.64 10.83
C TYR A 198 1.03 -1.40 9.97
N MET A 199 0.25 -1.21 8.90
CA MET A 199 0.41 -0.02 8.03
C MET A 199 0.10 1.27 8.79
N VAL A 200 -0.89 1.26 9.69
CA VAL A 200 -1.21 2.39 10.57
C VAL A 200 -0.10 2.65 11.58
N ASP A 201 0.50 1.61 12.15
CA ASP A 201 1.67 1.76 13.04
C ASP A 201 2.87 2.37 12.29
N ILE A 202 3.16 1.89 11.09
CA ILE A 202 4.25 2.42 10.24
C ILE A 202 4.01 3.87 9.86
N ALA A 203 2.76 4.31 9.68
CA ALA A 203 2.46 5.71 9.42
C ALA A 203 2.77 6.63 10.61
N GLN A 204 2.87 6.09 11.82
CA GLN A 204 3.08 6.85 13.07
C GLN A 204 4.53 6.91 13.54
N ASN A 205 5.46 6.22 12.88
CA ASN A 205 6.87 6.18 13.28
C ASN A 205 7.79 6.12 12.06
N ASN A 206 9.11 6.14 12.30
CA ASN A 206 10.12 6.18 11.23
C ASN A 206 10.74 4.80 10.95
N LYS A 207 10.10 3.72 11.43
CA LYS A 207 10.57 2.36 11.20
C LYS A 207 10.39 2.04 9.71
N TRP A 208 11.45 1.52 9.11
CA TRP A 208 11.51 1.15 7.69
C TRP A 208 11.50 2.30 6.68
N ASP A 209 11.64 3.56 7.12
CA ASP A 209 11.71 4.69 6.19
C ASP A 209 12.82 4.48 5.15
N GLY A 210 12.45 4.64 3.88
CA GLY A 210 13.30 4.39 2.71
C GLY A 210 13.50 2.91 2.37
N LYS A 211 12.79 1.98 3.03
CA LYS A 211 13.02 0.53 2.93
C LYS A 211 11.74 -0.26 2.67
N ALA A 212 11.92 -1.56 2.44
CA ALA A 212 10.83 -2.53 2.36
C ALA A 212 10.81 -3.45 3.59
N THR A 213 9.65 -4.01 3.92
CA THR A 213 9.53 -5.01 4.99
C THR A 213 8.56 -6.11 4.58
N VAL A 214 9.00 -7.37 4.68
CA VAL A 214 8.15 -8.55 4.54
C VAL A 214 7.49 -8.83 5.88
N ILE A 215 6.17 -8.95 5.89
CA ILE A 215 5.40 -9.17 7.13
C ILE A 215 4.57 -10.44 7.07
N ALA A 216 4.51 -11.14 8.20
CA ALA A 216 3.67 -12.32 8.41
C ALA A 216 3.01 -12.25 9.80
N ASN A 217 1.97 -13.04 10.04
CA ASN A 217 1.54 -13.29 11.42
C ASN A 217 2.55 -14.23 12.10
N GLY A 218 2.93 -13.90 13.34
CA GLY A 218 3.78 -14.75 14.17
C GLY A 218 2.99 -15.95 14.66
N LYS A 219 3.24 -17.12 14.10
CA LYS A 219 2.83 -18.40 14.67
C LYS A 219 4.01 -19.01 15.43
#